data_AF-A0A971SFA5-F1
#
_entry.id   AF-A0A971SFA5-F1
#
_cell.length_a   1.000
_cell.length_b   1.000
_cell.length_c   1.000
_cell.angle_alpha   90.00
_cell.angle_beta   90.00
_cell.angle_gamma   90.00
#
_symmetry.space_group_name_H-M   'P 1'
#
loop_
_entity.id
_entity.type
_entity.pdbx_description
1 polymer ?
#
loop_
_entity_poly.entity_id
_entity_poly.type
_entity_poly.pdbx_seq_one_letter_code
_entity_poly.pdbx_strand_id
1 'polypeptide(L)'
;MTWLDWLVAGIFFFFIIRGYRRGFLQQFLDLLGSVVALILAFYFYQRVGSQLTGLLGLSEPFANMLGFILIIVLLGGSVSFFGKRWREHSKGEPVVLFDSAMGAILGGLKAAVILIIVLLVLVSLPFGFFTEQIEASSFANDLLRLAPLFYAIQNQSLPSNLPRLVVSPEGLQVRKITPVNLEGATCIACGTKVEYKGMVRKGLSVYPQTYCPKCRRTSDGCLTFEGYHSIHGVCPYERLGVVGLTDCKIWPNPEPTTVTGKCPVCGRSQ
;
A
#
# COMPACT_ATOMS: atom_id res chain seq x y z
N MET A 1 -3.61 3.53 -28.37
CA MET A 1 -4.13 4.63 -27.55
C MET A 1 -5.58 4.32 -27.22
N THR A 2 -5.81 3.73 -26.05
CA THR A 2 -7.15 3.38 -25.57
C THR A 2 -7.82 4.60 -24.93
N TRP A 3 -9.13 4.52 -24.65
CA TRP A 3 -9.83 5.56 -23.88
C TRP A 3 -9.23 5.74 -22.47
N LEU A 4 -8.64 4.67 -21.93
CA LEU A 4 -7.94 4.68 -20.65
C LEU A 4 -6.64 5.50 -20.73
N ASP A 5 -5.90 5.46 -21.83
CA ASP A 5 -4.70 6.29 -22.02
C ASP A 5 -5.05 7.79 -21.88
N TRP A 6 -6.14 8.22 -22.51
CA TRP A 6 -6.61 9.61 -22.42
C TRP A 6 -7.07 10.01 -21.02
N LEU A 7 -7.74 9.09 -20.31
CA LEU A 7 -8.17 9.32 -18.94
C LEU A 7 -6.96 9.45 -18.00
N VAL A 8 -6.02 8.50 -18.06
CA VAL A 8 -4.83 8.49 -17.20
C VAL A 8 -3.94 9.69 -17.52
N ALA A 9 -3.70 10.00 -18.81
CA ALA A 9 -2.96 11.18 -19.22
C ALA A 9 -3.66 12.48 -18.77
N GLY A 10 -4.98 12.57 -18.93
CA GLY A 10 -5.77 13.73 -18.51
C GLY A 10 -5.64 14.00 -17.01
N ILE A 11 -5.75 12.95 -16.18
CA ILE A 11 -5.53 13.06 -14.73
C ILE A 11 -4.09 13.47 -14.44
N PHE A 12 -3.11 12.84 -15.10
CA PHE A 12 -1.69 13.13 -14.89
C PHE A 12 -1.36 14.60 -15.20
N PHE A 13 -1.78 15.10 -16.36
CA PHE A 13 -1.60 16.50 -16.75
C PHE A 13 -2.37 17.47 -15.84
N PHE A 14 -3.59 17.12 -15.42
CA PHE A 14 -4.34 17.94 -14.47
C PHE A 14 -3.55 18.18 -13.17
N PHE A 15 -2.93 17.14 -12.62
CA PHE A 15 -2.10 17.26 -11.42
C PHE A 15 -0.81 18.06 -11.66
N ILE A 16 -0.16 17.91 -12.81
CA ILE A 16 1.00 18.73 -13.20
C ILE A 16 0.61 20.20 -13.28
N ILE A 17 -0.46 20.54 -13.99
CA ILE A 17 -0.94 21.93 -14.16
C ILE A 17 -1.34 22.51 -12.81
N ARG A 18 -2.04 21.73 -11.98
CA ARG A 18 -2.39 22.14 -10.62
C ARG A 18 -1.15 22.36 -9.76
N GLY A 19 -0.14 21.51 -9.91
CA GLY A 19 1.14 21.63 -9.23
C GLY A 19 1.90 22.90 -9.64
N TYR A 20 1.96 23.16 -10.95
CA TYR A 20 2.56 24.37 -11.53
C TYR A 20 1.87 25.64 -11.03
N ARG A 21 0.53 25.66 -10.99
CA ARG A 21 -0.26 26.80 -10.52
C ARG A 21 -0.11 27.06 -9.03
N ARG A 22 0.00 26.00 -8.21
CA ARG A 22 0.20 26.16 -6.77
C ARG A 22 1.64 26.56 -6.42
N GLY A 23 2.63 26.08 -7.17
CA GLY A 23 4.04 26.23 -6.82
C GLY A 23 4.52 25.18 -5.82
N PHE A 24 5.84 25.01 -5.72
CA PHE A 24 6.49 24.08 -4.80
C PHE A 24 6.35 24.54 -3.35
N LEU A 25 6.64 25.82 -3.08
CA LEU A 25 6.64 26.40 -1.73
C LEU A 25 5.25 26.27 -1.09
N GLN A 26 4.20 26.57 -1.85
CA GLN A 26 2.82 26.40 -1.37
C GLN A 26 2.52 24.94 -1.03
N GLN A 27 2.89 23.99 -1.88
CA GLN A 27 2.64 22.57 -1.62
C GLN A 27 3.40 22.08 -0.40
N PHE A 28 4.63 22.56 -0.20
CA PHE A 28 5.44 22.23 0.95
C PHE A 28 4.87 22.82 2.26
N LEU A 29 4.48 24.10 2.23
CA LEU A 29 3.82 24.76 3.36
C LEU A 29 2.45 24.13 3.68
N ASP A 30 1.65 23.79 2.67
CA ASP A 30 0.38 23.07 2.86
C ASP A 30 0.64 21.72 3.56
N LEU A 31 1.70 20.98 3.17
CA LEU A 31 2.04 19.70 3.78
C LEU A 31 2.49 19.87 5.23
N LEU A 32 3.47 20.75 5.49
CA LEU A 32 3.94 21.03 6.85
C LEU A 32 2.82 21.56 7.73
N GLY A 33 2.05 22.51 7.22
CA GLY A 33 0.89 23.08 7.89
C GLY A 33 -0.14 22.01 8.26
N SER A 34 -0.38 21.04 7.38
CA SER A 34 -1.30 19.94 7.67
C SER A 34 -0.79 19.01 8.78
N VAL A 35 0.52 18.71 8.81
CA VAL A 35 1.13 17.89 9.86
C VAL A 35 1.08 18.60 11.20
N VAL A 36 1.47 19.88 11.23
CA VAL A 36 1.42 20.71 12.45
C VAL A 36 -0.02 20.86 12.93
N ALA A 37 -0.97 21.12 12.03
CA ALA A 37 -2.39 21.23 12.36
C ALA A 37 -2.93 19.91 12.94
N LEU A 38 -2.52 18.76 12.41
CA LEU A 38 -2.92 17.44 12.91
C LEU A 38 -2.38 17.20 14.34
N ILE A 39 -1.09 17.47 14.57
CA ILE A 39 -0.47 17.32 15.90
C ILE A 39 -1.17 18.22 16.92
N LEU A 40 -1.40 19.48 16.58
CA LEU A 40 -2.07 20.43 17.45
C LEU A 40 -3.54 20.05 17.67
N ALA A 41 -4.23 19.52 16.66
CA ALA A 41 -5.59 19.03 16.82
C ALA A 41 -5.65 17.90 17.84
N PHE A 42 -4.75 16.91 17.79
CA PHE A 42 -4.69 15.85 18.80
C PHE A 42 -4.42 16.36 20.22
N TYR A 43 -3.67 17.45 20.38
CA TYR A 43 -3.37 17.99 21.70
C TYR A 43 -4.48 18.91 22.24
N PHE A 44 -5.11 19.70 21.38
CA PHE A 44 -6.03 20.77 21.79
C PHE A 44 -7.52 20.46 21.56
N TYR A 45 -7.89 19.35 20.91
CA TYR A 45 -9.29 19.07 20.56
C TYR A 45 -10.22 19.05 21.77
N GLN A 46 -9.79 18.51 22.92
CA GLN A 46 -10.62 18.47 24.14
C GLN A 46 -10.88 19.86 24.71
N ARG A 47 -9.87 20.73 24.69
CA ARG A 47 -9.98 22.10 25.18
C ARG A 47 -10.92 22.94 24.32
N VAL A 48 -10.83 22.77 23.00
CA VAL A 48 -11.75 23.45 22.07
C VAL A 48 -13.14 22.84 22.17
N GLY A 49 -13.25 21.51 22.29
CA GLY A 49 -14.51 20.81 22.45
C GLY A 49 -15.30 21.24 23.69
N SER A 50 -14.65 21.38 24.85
CA SER A 50 -15.33 21.84 26.08
C SER A 50 -15.88 23.26 25.97
N GLN A 51 -15.19 24.15 25.25
CA GLN A 51 -15.70 25.50 24.93
C GLN A 51 -16.92 25.43 24.01
N LEU A 52 -16.89 24.53 23.01
CA LEU A 52 -18.01 24.31 22.10
C LEU A 52 -19.23 23.71 22.82
N THR A 53 -19.01 22.81 23.79
CA THR A 53 -20.08 22.30 24.66
C THR A 53 -20.76 23.44 25.43
N GLY A 54 -19.98 24.36 26.00
CA GLY A 54 -20.52 25.52 26.72
C GLY A 54 -21.28 26.52 25.84
N LEU A 55 -20.88 26.67 24.56
CA LEU A 55 -21.49 27.64 23.63
C LEU A 55 -22.72 27.10 22.90
N LEU A 56 -22.71 25.81 22.53
CA LEU A 56 -23.70 25.20 21.63
C LEU A 56 -24.52 24.08 22.28
N GLY A 57 -24.24 23.72 23.53
CA GLY A 57 -24.98 22.67 24.26
C GLY A 57 -24.79 21.26 23.68
N LEU A 58 -23.72 21.03 22.93
CA LEU A 58 -23.44 19.75 22.27
C LEU A 58 -22.90 18.70 23.25
N SER A 59 -23.18 17.42 22.97
CA SER A 59 -22.59 16.32 23.73
C SER A 59 -21.06 16.31 23.57
N GLU A 60 -20.37 15.97 24.67
CA GLU A 60 -18.92 16.08 24.77
C GLU A 60 -18.15 15.34 23.66
N PRO A 61 -18.53 14.11 23.23
CA PRO A 61 -17.84 13.44 22.12
C PRO A 61 -17.99 14.17 20.78
N PHE A 62 -19.18 14.71 20.51
CA PHE A 62 -19.45 15.45 19.27
C PHE A 62 -18.75 16.81 19.26
N ALA A 63 -18.72 17.50 20.40
CA ALA A 63 -18.02 18.77 20.55
C ALA A 63 -16.49 18.59 20.38
N ASN A 64 -15.92 17.53 20.92
CA ASN A 64 -14.52 17.16 20.74
C ASN A 64 -14.18 16.85 19.28
N MET A 65 -15.04 16.12 18.57
CA MET A 65 -14.89 15.85 17.14
C MET A 65 -14.93 17.14 16.31
N LEU A 66 -15.88 18.04 16.60
CA LEU A 66 -15.97 19.35 15.96
C LEU A 66 -14.74 20.22 16.26
N GLY A 67 -14.27 20.23 17.50
CA GLY A 67 -13.07 20.95 17.90
C GLY A 67 -11.84 20.48 17.13
N PHE A 68 -11.67 19.16 16.95
CA PHE A 68 -10.60 18.59 16.13
C PHE A 68 -10.67 19.08 14.67
N ILE A 69 -11.85 18.98 14.05
CA ILE A 69 -12.06 19.42 12.65
C ILE A 69 -11.79 20.92 12.53
N LEU A 70 -12.28 21.72 13.46
CA LEU A 70 -12.14 23.17 13.46
C LEU A 70 -10.66 23.58 13.58
N ILE A 71 -9.88 22.93 14.44
CA ILE A 71 -8.44 23.17 14.55
C ILE A 71 -7.73 22.87 13.22
N ILE A 72 -8.00 21.72 12.59
CA ILE A 72 -7.37 21.35 11.32
C ILE A 72 -7.71 22.36 10.22
N VAL A 73 -8.99 22.72 10.11
CA VAL A 73 -9.46 23.64 9.06
C VAL A 73 -8.89 25.04 9.27
N LEU A 74 -8.90 25.56 10.49
CA LEU A 74 -8.36 26.88 10.77
C LEU A 74 -6.85 26.93 10.59
N LEU A 75 -6.09 26.03 11.22
CA LEU A 75 -4.62 26.07 11.13
C LEU A 75 -4.12 25.73 9.72
N GLY A 76 -4.62 24.63 9.14
CA GLY A 76 -4.26 24.24 7.78
C GLY A 76 -4.70 25.30 6.75
N GLY A 77 -5.89 25.87 6.93
CA GLY A 77 -6.41 26.95 6.10
C GLY A 77 -5.59 28.23 6.20
N SER A 78 -5.20 28.64 7.41
CA SER A 78 -4.35 29.81 7.64
C SER A 78 -2.99 29.66 6.97
N VAL A 79 -2.29 28.53 7.15
CA VAL A 79 -1.00 28.30 6.49
C VAL A 79 -1.15 28.36 4.96
N SER A 80 -2.20 27.73 4.43
CA SER A 80 -2.47 27.76 2.99
C SER A 80 -2.76 29.17 2.49
N PHE A 81 -3.51 29.96 3.24
CA PHE A 81 -3.83 31.36 2.92
C PHE A 81 -2.59 32.25 2.91
N PHE A 82 -1.74 32.16 3.94
CA PHE A 82 -0.50 32.93 4.01
C PHE A 82 0.48 32.57 2.89
N GLY A 83 0.62 31.27 2.57
CA GLY A 83 1.47 30.83 1.46
C GLY A 83 1.05 31.44 0.12
N LYS A 84 -0.26 31.50 -0.16
CA LYS A 84 -0.77 32.10 -1.41
C LYS A 84 -0.46 33.59 -1.47
N ARG A 85 -0.73 34.30 -0.37
CA ARG A 85 -0.47 35.73 -0.26
C ARG A 85 1.02 36.05 -0.42
N TRP A 86 1.90 35.23 0.16
CA TRP A 86 3.35 35.37 0.01
C TRP A 86 3.80 35.25 -1.45
N ARG A 87 3.24 34.29 -2.17
CA ARG A 87 3.54 34.08 -3.59
C ARG A 87 3.09 35.25 -4.46
N GLU A 88 1.94 35.86 -4.16
CA GLU A 88 1.46 37.07 -4.86
C GLU A 88 2.38 38.28 -4.67
N HIS A 89 3.01 38.41 -3.50
CA HIS A 89 3.93 39.52 -3.19
C HIS A 89 5.36 39.31 -3.70
N SER A 90 5.71 38.10 -4.11
CA SER A 90 7.04 37.77 -4.62
C SER A 90 7.19 38.24 -6.07
N LYS A 91 7.83 39.41 -6.27
CA LYS A 91 7.95 40.11 -7.57
C LYS A 91 9.02 39.57 -8.52
N GLY A 92 9.73 38.49 -8.17
CA GLY A 92 10.80 37.94 -9.01
C GLY A 92 10.28 36.92 -10.02
N GLU A 93 10.13 37.29 -11.29
CA GLU A 93 9.77 36.37 -12.40
C GLU A 93 10.55 35.05 -12.42
N PRO A 94 11.90 35.03 -12.31
CA PRO A 94 12.66 33.77 -12.35
C PRO A 94 12.43 32.91 -11.10
N VAL A 95 12.16 33.51 -9.93
CA VAL A 95 11.88 32.77 -8.69
C VAL A 95 10.52 32.11 -8.76
N VAL A 96 9.51 32.82 -9.29
CA VAL A 96 8.16 32.27 -9.47
C VAL A 96 8.15 31.18 -10.52
N LEU A 97 8.90 31.33 -11.62
CA LEU A 97 9.03 30.29 -12.65
C LEU A 97 9.69 29.03 -12.09
N PHE A 98 10.76 29.17 -11.32
CA PHE A 98 11.45 28.05 -10.68
C PHE A 98 10.56 27.34 -9.65
N ASP A 99 9.86 28.10 -8.79
CA ASP A 99 8.88 27.57 -7.84
C ASP A 99 7.75 26.81 -8.53
N SER A 100 7.22 27.36 -9.64
CA SER A 100 6.20 26.70 -10.44
C SER A 100 6.70 25.46 -11.16
N ALA A 101 7.92 25.48 -11.71
CA ALA A 101 8.53 24.30 -12.34
C ALA A 101 8.72 23.16 -11.33
N MET A 102 9.28 23.47 -10.14
CA MET A 102 9.39 22.50 -9.05
C MET A 102 8.01 22.02 -8.57
N GLY A 103 7.02 22.91 -8.54
CA GLY A 103 5.63 22.58 -8.23
C GLY A 103 5.00 21.62 -9.24
N ALA A 104 5.35 21.74 -10.52
CA ALA A 104 4.91 20.84 -11.58
C ALA A 104 5.54 19.44 -11.43
N ILE A 105 6.83 19.37 -11.08
CA ILE A 105 7.54 18.11 -10.82
C ILE A 105 6.88 17.38 -9.63
N LEU A 106 6.64 18.08 -8.51
CA LEU A 106 5.91 17.50 -7.38
C LEU A 106 4.49 17.08 -7.75
N GLY A 107 3.80 17.88 -8.57
CA GLY A 107 2.47 17.55 -9.09
C GLY A 107 2.48 16.26 -9.91
N GLY A 108 3.44 16.10 -10.81
CA GLY A 108 3.64 14.90 -11.62
C GLY A 108 4.01 13.68 -10.79
N LEU A 109 4.92 13.82 -9.82
CA LEU A 109 5.27 12.74 -8.89
C LEU A 109 4.05 12.29 -8.08
N LYS A 110 3.27 13.25 -7.56
CA LYS A 110 2.02 12.97 -6.84
C LYS A 110 1.01 12.26 -7.74
N ALA A 111 0.87 12.69 -8.98
CA ALA A 111 0.00 12.04 -9.96
C ALA A 111 0.42 10.60 -10.25
N ALA A 112 1.72 10.37 -10.46
CA ALA A 112 2.28 9.04 -10.70
C ALA A 112 1.96 8.11 -9.54
N VAL A 113 2.22 8.54 -8.29
CA VAL A 113 1.93 7.73 -7.10
C VAL A 113 0.44 7.40 -7.00
N ILE A 114 -0.44 8.38 -7.14
CA ILE A 114 -1.89 8.18 -7.04
C ILE A 114 -2.37 7.22 -8.14
N LEU A 115 -1.96 7.44 -9.39
CA LEU A 115 -2.36 6.63 -10.53
C LEU A 115 -1.81 5.20 -10.45
N ILE A 116 -0.56 5.00 -10.01
CA ILE A 116 0.00 3.66 -9.77
C ILE A 116 -0.85 2.92 -8.73
N ILE A 117 -1.17 3.56 -7.60
CA ILE A 117 -2.00 2.94 -6.56
C ILE A 117 -3.38 2.58 -7.13
N VAL A 118 -4.03 3.50 -7.85
CA VAL A 118 -5.36 3.25 -8.45
C VAL A 118 -5.30 2.11 -9.47
N LEU A 119 -4.31 2.10 -10.36
CA LEU A 119 -4.14 1.03 -11.35
C LEU A 119 -3.87 -0.32 -10.70
N LEU A 120 -3.04 -0.37 -9.65
CA LEU A 120 -2.80 -1.61 -8.89
C LEU A 120 -4.08 -2.13 -8.23
N VAL A 121 -4.91 -1.24 -7.67
CA VAL A 121 -6.22 -1.61 -7.13
C VAL A 121 -7.12 -2.15 -8.24
N LEU A 122 -7.20 -1.49 -9.39
CA LEU A 122 -8.04 -1.93 -10.51
C LEU A 122 -7.63 -3.30 -11.07
N VAL A 123 -6.32 -3.55 -11.25
CA VAL A 123 -5.79 -4.85 -11.67
C VAL A 123 -6.14 -5.97 -10.69
N SER A 124 -6.34 -5.61 -9.42
CA SER A 124 -6.59 -6.58 -8.36
C SER A 124 -8.05 -6.95 -8.16
N LEU A 125 -8.96 -6.20 -8.77
CA LEU A 125 -10.37 -6.52 -8.72
C LEU A 125 -10.64 -7.77 -9.57
N PRO A 126 -11.59 -8.64 -9.17
CA PRO A 126 -11.89 -9.89 -9.90
C PRO A 126 -12.59 -9.68 -11.25
N PHE A 127 -12.64 -8.44 -11.77
CA PHE A 127 -13.29 -8.09 -13.02
C PHE A 127 -12.26 -8.03 -14.16
N GLY A 128 -12.30 -9.01 -15.07
CA GLY A 128 -11.40 -9.07 -16.24
C GLY A 128 -11.47 -7.84 -17.18
N PHE A 129 -12.57 -7.08 -17.11
CA PHE A 129 -12.76 -5.81 -17.83
C PHE A 129 -11.86 -4.66 -17.33
N PHE A 130 -11.13 -4.77 -16.23
CA PHE A 130 -10.12 -3.74 -15.91
C PHE A 130 -8.73 -4.17 -16.37
N THR A 131 -8.44 -5.47 -16.29
CA THR A 131 -7.14 -6.01 -16.68
C THR A 131 -6.90 -5.92 -18.18
N GLU A 132 -7.87 -6.29 -19.03
CA GLU A 132 -7.70 -6.22 -20.50
C GLU A 132 -7.47 -4.77 -20.99
N GLN A 133 -8.12 -3.81 -20.35
CA GLN A 133 -8.14 -2.39 -20.70
C GLN A 133 -6.83 -1.72 -20.26
N ILE A 134 -6.28 -2.15 -19.13
CA ILE A 134 -4.98 -1.72 -18.62
C ILE A 134 -3.86 -2.34 -19.47
N GLU A 135 -3.95 -3.61 -19.84
CA GLU A 135 -2.97 -4.26 -20.72
C GLU A 135 -2.94 -3.63 -22.12
N ALA A 136 -4.10 -3.24 -22.65
CA ALA A 136 -4.21 -2.53 -23.92
C ALA A 136 -3.71 -1.07 -23.85
N SER A 137 -3.56 -0.49 -22.66
CA SER A 137 -3.12 0.89 -22.44
C SER A 137 -1.60 0.98 -22.32
N SER A 138 -0.97 1.63 -23.30
CA SER A 138 0.48 1.87 -23.29
C SER A 138 0.93 2.75 -22.13
N PHE A 139 0.16 3.81 -21.82
CA PHE A 139 0.54 4.78 -20.80
C PHE A 139 0.35 4.22 -19.39
N ALA A 140 -0.71 3.43 -19.16
CA ALA A 140 -0.91 2.74 -17.88
C ALA A 140 0.21 1.71 -17.64
N ASN A 141 0.61 0.96 -18.67
CA ASN A 141 1.69 -0.01 -18.57
C ASN A 141 3.04 0.66 -18.29
N ASP A 142 3.37 1.74 -19.00
CA ASP A 142 4.59 2.53 -18.74
C ASP A 142 4.61 3.13 -17.34
N LEU A 143 3.46 3.57 -16.83
CA LEU A 143 3.35 4.06 -15.46
C LEU A 143 3.51 2.93 -14.43
N LEU A 144 2.95 1.74 -14.70
CA LEU A 144 3.12 0.55 -13.86
C LEU A 144 4.56 0.03 -13.85
N ARG A 145 5.38 0.30 -14.87
CA ARG A 145 6.83 0.02 -14.85
C ARG A 145 7.58 0.80 -13.78
N LEU A 146 7.02 1.91 -13.29
CA LEU A 146 7.57 2.67 -12.16
C LEU A 146 7.12 2.13 -10.79
N ALA A 147 6.12 1.25 -10.73
CA ALA A 147 5.67 0.60 -9.50
C ALA A 147 6.81 -0.08 -8.70
N PRO A 148 7.79 -0.79 -9.30
CA PRO A 148 8.94 -1.31 -8.56
C PRO A 148 9.71 -0.30 -7.72
N LEU A 149 9.89 0.92 -8.24
CA LEU A 149 10.58 1.98 -7.50
C LEU A 149 9.76 2.39 -6.29
N PHE A 150 8.44 2.47 -6.45
CA PHE A 150 7.52 2.73 -5.35
C PHE A 150 7.62 1.64 -4.26
N TYR A 151 7.61 0.37 -4.65
CA TYR A 151 7.79 -0.75 -3.71
C TYR A 151 9.17 -0.74 -3.03
N ALA A 152 10.24 -0.38 -3.76
CA ALA A 152 11.59 -0.27 -3.19
C ALA A 152 11.68 0.85 -2.14
N ILE A 153 11.16 2.04 -2.47
CA ILE A 153 11.10 3.19 -1.55
C ILE A 153 10.23 2.85 -0.33
N GLN A 154 9.11 2.18 -0.56
CA GLN A 154 8.24 1.70 0.52
C GLN A 154 8.99 0.70 1.43
N ASN A 155 9.71 -0.26 0.86
CA ASN A 155 10.48 -1.24 1.63
C ASN A 155 11.59 -0.62 2.47
N GLN A 156 12.21 0.46 1.98
CA GLN A 156 13.29 1.15 2.68
C GLN A 156 12.76 2.12 3.75
N SER A 157 11.60 2.75 3.52
CA SER A 157 11.04 3.77 4.41
C SER A 157 10.04 3.24 5.44
N LEU A 158 9.34 2.14 5.16
CA LEU A 158 8.32 1.59 6.07
C LEU A 158 8.89 0.49 6.97
N PRO A 159 8.81 0.64 8.31
CA PRO A 159 9.16 -0.44 9.25
C PRO A 159 8.36 -1.71 8.95
N SER A 160 8.96 -2.87 9.22
CA SER A 160 8.39 -4.22 8.98
C SER A 160 7.03 -4.45 9.66
N ASN A 161 6.68 -3.64 10.66
CA ASN A 161 5.41 -3.68 11.36
C ASN A 161 4.24 -2.99 10.64
N LEU A 162 4.47 -2.31 9.51
CA LEU A 162 3.38 -1.69 8.76
C LEU A 162 2.81 -2.66 7.72
N PRO A 163 1.49 -2.72 7.57
CA PRO A 163 0.86 -3.54 6.54
C PRO A 163 1.27 -3.03 5.14
N ARG A 164 1.68 -3.94 4.27
CA ARG A 164 2.17 -3.65 2.92
C ARG A 164 1.12 -4.06 1.90
N LEU A 165 1.08 -3.33 0.80
CA LEU A 165 0.32 -3.73 -0.37
C LEU A 165 1.09 -4.85 -1.06
N VAL A 166 0.59 -6.07 -0.97
CA VAL A 166 1.19 -7.26 -1.61
C VAL A 166 0.25 -7.70 -2.72
N VAL A 167 0.78 -7.78 -3.94
CA VAL A 167 0.07 -8.42 -5.05
C VAL A 167 0.18 -9.94 -4.83
N SER A 168 -0.94 -10.57 -4.45
CA SER A 168 -1.08 -12.00 -4.18
C SER A 168 -1.82 -12.70 -5.33
N PRO A 169 -1.70 -14.03 -5.48
CA PRO A 169 -2.52 -14.81 -6.41
C PRO A 169 -4.03 -14.62 -6.30
N GLU A 170 -4.52 -14.15 -5.15
CA GLU A 170 -5.93 -13.85 -4.88
C GLU A 170 -6.28 -12.35 -4.97
N GLY A 171 -5.39 -11.50 -5.51
CA GLY A 171 -5.58 -10.05 -5.63
C GLY A 171 -4.65 -9.22 -4.74
N LEU A 172 -4.94 -7.93 -4.60
CA LEU A 172 -4.15 -6.97 -3.84
C LEU A 172 -4.55 -7.11 -2.38
N GLN A 173 -3.64 -7.64 -1.57
CA GLN A 173 -3.87 -7.82 -0.16
C GLN A 173 -2.98 -6.88 0.62
N VAL A 174 -3.60 -6.13 1.52
CA VAL A 174 -2.89 -5.36 2.55
C VAL A 174 -2.46 -6.37 3.61
N ARG A 175 -1.24 -6.91 3.49
CA ARG A 175 -0.70 -7.91 4.42
C ARG A 175 0.47 -7.35 5.21
N LYS A 176 0.47 -7.62 6.52
CA LYS A 176 1.68 -7.48 7.34
C LYS A 176 2.61 -8.62 6.94
N ILE A 177 3.78 -8.32 6.36
CA ILE A 177 4.81 -9.34 6.13
C ILE A 177 5.46 -9.59 7.48
N THR A 178 4.85 -10.46 8.28
CA THR A 178 5.47 -10.90 9.52
C THR A 178 6.66 -11.78 9.14
N PRO A 179 7.88 -11.48 9.61
CA PRO A 179 9.00 -12.41 9.44
C PRO A 179 8.72 -13.64 10.30
N VAL A 180 8.08 -14.65 9.69
CA VAL A 180 7.87 -15.95 10.31
C VAL A 180 9.16 -16.73 10.09
N ASN A 181 9.83 -17.14 11.16
CA ASN A 181 10.92 -18.10 11.01
C ASN A 181 10.29 -19.44 10.60
N LEU A 182 10.52 -19.84 9.35
CA LEU A 182 10.03 -21.10 8.78
C LEU A 182 11.09 -22.22 8.87
N GLU A 183 12.15 -22.00 9.64
CA GLU A 183 13.20 -22.99 9.88
C GLU A 183 12.62 -24.22 10.56
N GLY A 184 12.75 -25.38 9.91
CA GLY A 184 12.13 -26.60 10.40
C GLY A 184 10.60 -26.62 10.30
N ALA A 185 9.99 -25.81 9.43
CA ALA A 185 8.58 -25.98 9.08
C ALA A 185 8.35 -27.32 8.37
N THR A 186 7.13 -27.81 8.36
CA THR A 186 6.76 -29.16 7.93
C THR A 186 6.06 -29.09 6.58
N CYS A 187 6.62 -29.73 5.56
CA CYS A 187 6.06 -29.72 4.21
C CYS A 187 4.69 -30.42 4.18
N ILE A 188 3.66 -29.77 3.62
CA ILE A 188 2.31 -30.35 3.53
C ILE A 188 2.23 -31.54 2.58
N ALA A 189 3.14 -31.64 1.62
CA ALA A 189 3.14 -32.65 0.56
C ALA A 189 3.80 -33.98 0.95
N CYS A 190 4.79 -33.93 1.85
CA CYS A 190 5.57 -35.12 2.19
C CYS A 190 5.94 -35.24 3.67
N GLY A 191 5.44 -34.34 4.53
CA GLY A 191 5.63 -34.35 5.99
C GLY A 191 7.07 -34.09 6.46
N THR A 192 8.00 -33.82 5.55
CA THR A 192 9.42 -33.62 5.87
C THR A 192 9.69 -32.18 6.29
N LYS A 193 10.67 -32.00 7.18
CA LYS A 193 11.14 -30.68 7.60
C LYS A 193 11.80 -29.95 6.43
N VAL A 194 11.43 -28.69 6.22
CA VAL A 194 11.96 -27.85 5.14
C VAL A 194 13.15 -27.01 5.63
N GLU A 195 14.03 -26.68 4.69
CA GLU A 195 15.12 -25.74 4.91
C GLU A 195 14.64 -24.32 4.62
N TYR A 196 14.84 -23.41 5.57
CA TYR A 196 14.57 -21.99 5.36
C TYR A 196 15.81 -21.32 4.75
N LYS A 197 15.68 -20.80 3.53
CA LYS A 197 16.76 -20.11 2.80
C LYS A 197 16.78 -18.60 3.07
N GLY A 198 15.98 -18.13 4.02
CA GLY A 198 15.84 -16.71 4.32
C GLY A 198 14.94 -15.99 3.33
N MET A 199 15.14 -14.66 3.25
CA MET A 199 14.37 -13.77 2.38
C MET A 199 15.03 -13.71 0.99
N VAL A 200 14.35 -14.24 -0.02
CA VAL A 200 14.81 -14.31 -1.41
C VAL A 200 14.00 -13.33 -2.27
N ARG A 201 14.70 -12.60 -3.14
CA ARG A 201 14.06 -11.66 -4.07
C ARG A 201 13.49 -12.41 -5.27
N LYS A 202 12.19 -12.22 -5.54
CA LYS A 202 11.53 -12.72 -6.75
C LYS A 202 10.81 -11.59 -7.46
N GLY A 203 11.35 -11.20 -8.63
CA GLY A 203 10.94 -9.98 -9.31
C GLY A 203 11.19 -8.74 -8.45
N LEU A 204 10.12 -8.02 -8.13
CA LEU A 204 10.17 -6.74 -7.42
C LEU A 204 9.94 -6.86 -5.92
N SER A 205 9.53 -8.04 -5.46
CA SER A 205 9.16 -8.33 -4.07
C SER A 205 10.14 -9.30 -3.43
N VAL A 206 10.21 -9.27 -2.11
CA VAL A 206 11.04 -10.16 -1.30
C VAL A 206 10.12 -11.10 -0.54
N TYR A 207 10.36 -12.40 -0.70
CA TYR A 207 9.56 -13.45 -0.09
C TYR A 207 10.46 -14.34 0.78
N PRO A 208 9.98 -14.87 1.91
CA PRO A 208 10.66 -15.99 2.54
C PRO A 208 10.73 -17.14 1.54
N GLN A 209 11.82 -17.91 1.54
CA GLN A 209 11.94 -19.10 0.72
C GLN A 209 12.21 -20.32 1.59
N THR A 210 11.41 -21.36 1.37
CA THR A 210 11.57 -22.68 1.95
C THR A 210 11.80 -23.69 0.85
N TYR A 211 12.69 -24.64 1.09
CA TYR A 211 13.01 -25.73 0.18
C TYR A 211 12.83 -27.07 0.90
N CYS A 212 12.06 -27.98 0.30
CA CYS A 212 11.89 -29.33 0.84
C CYS A 212 12.90 -30.31 0.21
N PRO A 213 13.81 -30.93 0.99
CA PRO A 213 14.83 -31.83 0.45
C PRO A 213 14.25 -33.14 -0.12
N LYS A 214 13.13 -33.63 0.43
CA LYS A 214 12.52 -34.91 0.01
C LYS A 214 11.73 -34.76 -1.30
N CYS A 215 10.81 -33.81 -1.32
CA CYS A 215 9.90 -33.63 -2.45
C CYS A 215 10.31 -32.49 -3.41
N ARG A 216 11.48 -31.86 -3.17
CA ARG A 216 12.12 -30.81 -4.00
C ARG A 216 11.25 -29.59 -4.31
N ARG A 217 10.18 -29.39 -3.54
CA ARG A 217 9.26 -28.27 -3.69
C ARG A 217 9.82 -27.01 -3.05
N THR A 218 9.60 -25.88 -3.71
CA THR A 218 9.97 -24.55 -3.21
C THR A 218 8.71 -23.76 -2.92
N SER A 219 8.71 -23.02 -1.81
CA SER A 219 7.52 -22.34 -1.31
C SER A 219 7.90 -21.13 -0.47
N ASP A 220 7.01 -20.15 -0.34
CA ASP A 220 7.16 -19.02 0.61
C ASP A 220 6.51 -19.29 1.98
N GLY A 221 6.30 -20.56 2.29
CA GLY A 221 5.55 -21.01 3.47
C GLY A 221 4.14 -21.51 3.14
N CYS A 222 3.60 -21.12 1.97
CA CYS A 222 2.35 -21.63 1.38
C CYS A 222 2.26 -23.18 1.33
N LEU A 223 3.38 -23.90 1.21
CA LEU A 223 3.42 -25.37 1.15
C LEU A 223 3.95 -26.01 2.45
N THR A 224 3.87 -25.29 3.56
CA THR A 224 4.24 -25.79 4.89
C THR A 224 3.07 -25.64 5.86
N PHE A 225 2.92 -26.54 6.85
CA PHE A 225 1.80 -26.46 7.79
C PHE A 225 1.83 -25.18 8.63
N GLU A 226 3.00 -24.85 9.16
CA GLU A 226 3.27 -23.69 10.02
C GLU A 226 3.12 -22.39 9.21
N GLY A 227 3.70 -22.33 8.00
CA GLY A 227 3.54 -21.20 7.10
C GLY A 227 2.09 -21.01 6.66
N TYR A 228 1.37 -22.09 6.33
CA TYR A 228 -0.05 -22.00 5.93
C TYR A 228 -0.93 -21.42 7.03
N HIS A 229 -0.75 -21.86 8.29
CA HIS A 229 -1.45 -21.28 9.43
C HIS A 229 -1.11 -19.81 9.60
N SER A 230 0.17 -19.45 9.50
CA SER A 230 0.57 -18.05 9.65
C SER A 230 0.07 -17.14 8.52
N ILE A 231 -0.06 -17.67 7.30
CA ILE A 231 -0.47 -16.89 6.11
C ILE A 231 -1.99 -16.77 6.02
N HIS A 232 -2.72 -17.85 6.29
CA HIS A 232 -4.17 -17.92 6.07
C HIS A 232 -5.00 -17.94 7.35
N GLY A 233 -4.38 -18.10 8.53
CA GLY A 233 -5.08 -18.16 9.82
C GLY A 233 -5.93 -19.41 10.02
N VAL A 234 -5.87 -20.37 9.10
CA VAL A 234 -6.68 -21.61 9.09
C VAL A 234 -5.82 -22.83 8.77
N CYS A 235 -6.32 -24.01 9.11
CA CYS A 235 -5.62 -25.25 8.78
C CYS A 235 -5.71 -25.54 7.28
N PRO A 236 -4.63 -26.02 6.62
CA PRO A 236 -4.71 -26.40 5.21
C PRO A 236 -5.77 -27.49 4.95
N TYR A 237 -6.05 -28.36 5.92
CA TYR A 237 -7.14 -29.34 5.82
C TYR A 237 -8.53 -28.71 5.73
N GLU A 238 -8.77 -27.55 6.34
CA GLU A 238 -10.09 -26.90 6.29
C GLU A 238 -10.38 -26.29 4.91
N ARG A 239 -9.34 -25.84 4.22
CA ARG A 239 -9.50 -25.12 2.95
C ARG A 239 -9.29 -26.01 1.73
N LEU A 240 -8.34 -26.93 1.80
CA LEU A 240 -7.98 -27.84 0.70
C LEU A 240 -8.67 -29.20 0.86
N GLY A 241 -9.02 -29.63 2.09
CA GLY A 241 -9.56 -30.97 2.31
C GLY A 241 -8.61 -32.07 1.82
N VAL A 242 -9.18 -33.19 1.37
CA VAL A 242 -8.44 -34.37 0.86
C VAL A 242 -8.09 -34.23 -0.63
N VAL A 243 -8.95 -33.54 -1.38
CA VAL A 243 -8.92 -33.50 -2.85
C VAL A 243 -8.43 -32.16 -3.42
N GLY A 244 -8.32 -31.13 -2.58
CA GLY A 244 -7.89 -29.80 -2.99
C GLY A 244 -6.41 -29.77 -3.31
N LEU A 245 -6.11 -29.39 -4.55
CA LEU A 245 -4.76 -29.18 -5.02
C LEU A 245 -4.32 -27.74 -4.74
N THR A 246 -3.08 -27.58 -4.29
CA THR A 246 -2.44 -26.28 -4.12
C THR A 246 -1.08 -26.29 -4.80
N ASP A 247 -0.77 -25.20 -5.49
CA ASP A 247 0.59 -24.89 -5.89
C ASP A 247 0.90 -23.45 -5.51
N CYS A 248 2.13 -23.24 -5.07
CA CYS A 248 2.59 -21.91 -4.73
C CYS A 248 2.86 -21.15 -6.02
N LYS A 249 1.89 -20.36 -6.50
CA LYS A 249 2.03 -19.65 -7.80
C LYS A 249 3.28 -18.77 -7.87
N ILE A 250 3.76 -18.26 -6.74
CA ILE A 250 5.02 -17.49 -6.65
C ILE A 250 6.21 -18.39 -6.97
N TRP A 251 6.24 -19.63 -6.49
CA TRP A 251 7.30 -20.62 -6.70
C TRP A 251 6.71 -21.84 -7.41
N PRO A 252 6.45 -21.75 -8.73
CA PRO A 252 5.76 -22.81 -9.44
C PRO A 252 6.50 -24.13 -9.29
N ASN A 253 5.79 -25.17 -8.88
CA ASN A 253 6.32 -26.52 -8.75
C ASN A 253 5.88 -27.36 -9.95
N PRO A 254 6.56 -28.48 -10.25
CA PRO A 254 6.24 -29.31 -11.42
C PRO A 254 4.80 -29.82 -11.44
N GLU A 255 4.23 -30.07 -10.26
CA GLU A 255 2.88 -30.59 -10.07
C GLU A 255 2.26 -30.01 -8.78
N PRO A 256 0.97 -29.60 -8.84
CA PRO A 256 0.20 -29.23 -7.65
C PRO A 256 0.16 -30.38 -6.65
N THR A 257 0.01 -30.05 -5.37
CA THR A 257 0.04 -31.03 -4.28
C THR A 257 -1.18 -30.92 -3.38
N THR A 258 -1.46 -31.96 -2.62
CA THR A 258 -2.51 -31.99 -1.59
C THR A 258 -1.88 -32.14 -0.20
N VAL A 259 -2.68 -31.98 0.84
CA VAL A 259 -2.26 -32.05 2.23
C VAL A 259 -2.16 -33.50 2.69
N THR A 260 -0.98 -33.90 3.16
CA THR A 260 -0.68 -35.26 3.62
C THR A 260 -0.11 -35.27 5.04
N GLY A 261 -0.43 -36.32 5.79
CA GLY A 261 0.09 -36.54 7.14
C GLY A 261 -0.78 -35.93 8.25
N LYS A 262 -0.14 -35.59 9.37
CA LYS A 262 -0.78 -34.96 10.53
C LYS A 262 -0.24 -33.54 10.67
N CYS A 263 -1.14 -32.58 10.83
CA CYS A 263 -0.76 -31.19 11.03
C CYS A 263 -0.06 -31.04 12.40
N PRO A 264 1.20 -30.55 12.44
CA PRO A 264 1.93 -30.35 13.69
C PRO A 264 1.42 -29.16 14.51
N VAL A 265 0.66 -28.24 13.89
CA VAL A 265 0.16 -27.01 14.55
C VAL A 265 -1.12 -27.28 15.34
N CYS A 266 -2.09 -27.96 14.73
CA CYS A 266 -3.42 -28.17 15.33
C CYS A 266 -3.79 -29.65 15.51
N GLY A 267 -2.90 -30.57 15.16
CA GLY A 267 -3.11 -32.01 15.34
C GLY A 267 -4.09 -32.67 14.38
N ARG A 268 -4.72 -31.92 13.46
CA ARG A 268 -5.64 -32.48 12.46
C ARG A 268 -4.92 -33.37 11.47
N SER A 269 -5.52 -34.51 11.16
CA SER A 269 -5.19 -35.34 10.00
C SER A 269 -6.40 -35.38 9.06
N GLN A 270 -6.25 -36.06 7.93
CA GLN A 270 -7.40 -36.57 7.20
C GLN A 270 -8.31 -37.40 8.12
#